data_AF-A0A1J3JJV8-F1
#
_entry.id   AF-A0A1J3JJV8-F1
#
_cell.length_a   1.000
_cell.length_b   1.000
_cell.length_c   1.000
_cell.angle_alpha   90.00
_cell.angle_beta   90.00
_cell.angle_gamma   90.00
#
_symmetry.space_group_name_H-M   'P 1'
#
loop_
_entity.id
_entity.type
_entity.pdbx_description
1 polymer ?
#
loop_
_entity_poly.entity_id
_entity_poly.type
_entity_poly.pdbx_seq_one_letter_code
_entity_poly.pdbx_strand_id
1 'polypeptide(L)'
;EGRKGAFFGEPTADGGLYLAVDFPGVGDDDHLVVTCNETGINFGAEIIKVYEHDEVGRFYHGNIDTSHSLEHHEVNHTISCGVLKIFVKPPQCNTDNE
;
A
#
# COMPACT_ATOMS: atom_id res chain seq x y z
N GLU A 1 8.66 19.06 -8.11
CA GLU A 1 9.52 17.94 -8.52
C GLU A 1 8.75 16.63 -8.28
N GLY A 2 8.89 15.65 -9.17
CA GLY A 2 8.25 14.34 -9.02
C GLY A 2 9.19 13.33 -8.40
N ARG A 3 8.63 12.32 -7.72
CA ARG A 3 9.37 11.14 -7.25
C ARG A 3 10.17 10.52 -8.41
N LYS A 4 11.45 10.17 -8.17
CA LYS A 4 12.20 9.27 -9.06
C LYS A 4 12.01 7.82 -8.62
N GLY A 5 11.43 7.00 -9.49
CA GLY A 5 11.27 5.55 -9.29
C GLY A 5 9.83 5.13 -9.04
N ALA A 6 9.52 3.88 -9.38
CA ALA A 6 8.19 3.28 -9.23
C ALA A 6 7.80 3.02 -7.76
N PHE A 7 8.76 3.14 -6.85
CA PHE A 7 8.61 2.87 -5.44
C PHE A 7 9.32 3.96 -4.64
N PHE A 8 8.74 4.32 -3.50
CA PHE A 8 9.35 5.20 -2.51
C PHE A 8 8.88 4.76 -1.13
N GLY A 9 9.77 4.79 -0.15
CA GLY A 9 9.46 4.49 1.23
C GLY A 9 10.31 5.31 2.19
N GLU A 10 9.69 5.79 3.26
CA GLU A 10 10.36 6.52 4.33
C GLU A 10 9.70 6.26 5.69
N PRO A 11 10.48 6.22 6.78
CA PRO A 11 9.93 6.17 8.13
C PRO A 11 9.19 7.48 8.45
N THR A 12 8.09 7.38 9.17
CA THR A 12 7.34 8.55 9.64
C THR A 12 7.87 9.01 11.00
N ALA A 13 7.64 10.28 11.36
CA ALA A 13 8.15 10.88 12.60
C ALA A 13 7.62 10.20 13.89
N ASP A 14 6.45 9.57 13.81
CA ASP A 14 5.82 8.79 14.88
C ASP A 14 6.30 7.33 14.95
N GLY A 15 7.27 6.94 14.12
CA GLY A 15 7.83 5.58 14.12
C GLY A 15 7.07 4.56 13.27
N GLY A 16 6.15 5.03 12.41
CA GLY A 16 5.51 4.25 11.36
C GLY A 16 6.29 4.24 10.05
N LEU A 17 5.62 3.83 8.98
CA LEU A 17 6.18 3.73 7.63
C LEU A 17 5.21 4.32 6.60
N TYR A 18 5.72 5.20 5.75
CA TYR A 18 5.02 5.68 4.56
C TYR A 18 5.63 5.04 3.32
N LEU A 19 4.76 4.53 2.44
CA LEU A 19 5.14 3.98 1.15
C LEU A 19 4.29 4.61 0.06
N ALA A 20 4.91 4.79 -1.10
CA ALA A 20 4.21 5.08 -2.33
C ALA A 20 4.63 4.06 -3.39
N VAL A 21 3.70 3.64 -4.24
CA VAL A 21 3.93 2.70 -5.35
C VAL A 21 3.21 3.22 -6.59
N ASP A 22 3.89 3.26 -7.74
CA ASP A 22 3.24 3.57 -9.01
C ASP A 22 2.28 2.42 -9.30
N PHE A 23 1.00 2.74 -9.34
CA PHE A 23 -0.10 1.80 -9.45
C PHE A 23 -1.12 2.32 -10.47
N PRO A 24 -0.70 2.46 -11.75
CA PRO A 24 -1.48 3.17 -12.76
C PRO A 24 -2.73 2.39 -13.18
N GLY A 25 -3.79 3.12 -13.50
CA GLY A 25 -5.05 2.55 -13.99
C GLY A 25 -5.98 2.02 -12.92
N VAL A 26 -5.54 1.93 -11.66
CA VAL A 26 -6.38 1.59 -10.51
C VAL A 26 -7.04 2.87 -9.99
N GLY A 27 -8.37 2.88 -10.00
CA GLY A 27 -9.20 3.92 -9.40
C GLY A 27 -9.80 3.46 -8.06
N ASP A 28 -10.53 4.38 -7.43
CA ASP A 28 -11.17 4.13 -6.12
C ASP A 28 -12.26 3.04 -6.18
N ASP A 29 -12.86 2.81 -7.35
CA ASP A 29 -13.90 1.80 -7.57
C ASP A 29 -13.35 0.39 -7.87
N ASP A 30 -12.04 0.26 -8.11
CA ASP A 30 -11.42 -1.03 -8.40
C ASP A 30 -11.18 -1.83 -7.10
N HIS A 31 -11.13 -3.16 -7.21
CA HIS A 31 -10.92 -4.00 -6.04
C HIS A 31 -9.45 -3.97 -5.61
N LEU A 32 -9.11 -3.05 -4.70
CA LEU A 32 -7.79 -2.89 -4.08
C LEU A 32 -7.75 -3.57 -2.72
N VAL A 33 -6.74 -4.42 -2.51
CA VAL A 33 -6.45 -5.07 -1.22
C VAL A 33 -5.06 -4.67 -0.78
N VAL A 34 -4.92 -4.24 0.47
CA VAL A 34 -3.64 -3.98 1.13
C VAL A 34 -3.65 -4.64 2.50
N THR A 35 -2.66 -5.49 2.78
CA THR A 35 -2.53 -6.21 4.05
C THR A 35 -1.09 -6.19 4.56
N CYS A 36 -0.95 -6.29 5.88
CA CYS A 36 0.33 -6.46 6.57
C CYS A 36 0.35 -7.81 7.28
N ASN A 37 1.51 -8.46 7.29
CA ASN A 37 1.74 -9.71 8.01
C ASN A 37 3.17 -9.77 8.58
N GLU A 38 3.60 -10.94 9.07
CA GLU A 38 4.95 -11.14 9.59
C GLU A 38 6.06 -10.86 8.56
N THR A 39 5.77 -11.10 7.28
CA THR A 39 6.77 -11.05 6.20
C THR A 39 6.81 -9.69 5.51
N GLY A 40 5.78 -8.86 5.66
CA GLY A 40 5.75 -7.51 5.12
C GLY A 40 4.37 -7.07 4.65
N ILE A 41 4.36 -6.28 3.58
CA ILE A 41 3.17 -5.60 3.06
C ILE A 41 2.82 -6.20 1.71
N ASN A 42 1.60 -6.72 1.59
CA ASN A 42 1.07 -7.24 0.34
C ASN A 42 0.00 -6.28 -0.17
N PHE A 43 0.03 -6.01 -1.47
CA PHE A 43 -1.01 -5.21 -2.10
C PHE A 43 -1.32 -5.76 -3.49
N GLY A 44 -2.59 -5.68 -3.87
CA GLY A 44 -3.03 -6.10 -5.19
C GLY A 44 -4.29 -5.38 -5.61
N ALA A 45 -4.46 -5.24 -6.92
CA ALA A 45 -5.71 -4.74 -7.48
C ALA A 45 -6.11 -5.49 -8.73
N GLU A 46 -7.42 -5.65 -8.88
CA GLU A 46 -8.05 -6.14 -10.10
C GLU A 46 -8.81 -4.98 -10.74
N ILE A 47 -8.38 -4.59 -11.95
CA ILE A 47 -9.06 -3.59 -12.77
C ILE A 47 -9.96 -4.33 -13.75
N ILE A 48 -11.26 -4.26 -13.51
CA ILE A 48 -12.29 -4.96 -14.30
C ILE A 48 -12.73 -4.11 -15.52
N LYS A 49 -12.24 -2.87 -15.65
CA LYS A 49 -12.61 -1.98 -16.76
C LYS A 49 -12.09 -2.50 -18.10
N VAL A 50 -13.03 -3.03 -18.88
CA VAL A 50 -12.92 -3.27 -20.32
C VAL A 50 -12.86 -1.91 -21.01
N TYR A 51 -11.67 -1.47 -21.42
CA TYR A 51 -11.55 -0.37 -22.39
C TYR A 51 -11.88 -0.92 -23.79
N GLU A 52 -12.30 -0.07 -24.74
CA GLU A 52 -12.66 -0.50 -26.12
C GLU A 52 -11.59 -1.35 -26.83
N HIS A 53 -10.35 -1.40 -26.31
CA HIS A 53 -9.25 -2.19 -26.83
C HIS A 53 -8.57 -3.13 -25.81
N ASP A 54 -9.01 -3.15 -24.54
CA ASP A 54 -8.49 -4.08 -23.51
C ASP A 54 -9.57 -5.15 -23.26
N GLU A 55 -9.48 -6.28 -23.96
CA GLU A 55 -10.38 -7.44 -23.79
C GLU A 55 -10.18 -8.14 -22.43
N VAL A 56 -9.11 -7.83 -21.70
CA VAL A 56 -8.69 -8.51 -20.47
C VAL A 56 -8.40 -7.47 -19.39
N GLY A 57 -9.03 -7.63 -18.22
CA GLY A 57 -8.74 -6.82 -17.05
C GLY A 57 -7.27 -6.90 -16.63
N ARG A 58 -6.79 -5.92 -15.87
CA ARG A 58 -5.41 -5.91 -15.36
C ARG A 58 -5.38 -6.38 -13.91
N PHE A 59 -4.47 -7.30 -13.62
CA PHE A 59 -4.21 -7.74 -12.25
C PHE A 59 -2.82 -7.29 -11.84
N TYR A 60 -2.75 -6.55 -10.74
CA TYR A 60 -1.51 -6.14 -10.10
C TYR A 60 -1.36 -6.88 -8.77
N HIS A 61 -0.14 -7.33 -8.49
CA HIS A 61 0.24 -7.87 -7.19
C HIS A 61 1.67 -7.43 -6.87
N GLY A 62 1.86 -6.90 -5.67
CA GLY A 62 3.16 -6.50 -5.15
C GLY A 62 3.32 -6.92 -3.70
N ASN A 63 4.57 -7.16 -3.33
CA ASN A 63 4.99 -7.47 -1.98
C ASN A 63 6.20 -6.60 -1.63
N ILE A 64 6.22 -6.10 -0.40
CA ILE A 64 7.35 -5.36 0.17
C ILE A 64 7.76 -6.09 1.43
N ASP A 65 8.93 -6.72 1.39
CA ASP A 65 9.53 -7.36 2.55
C ASP A 65 9.91 -6.30 3.59
N THR A 66 9.55 -6.55 4.84
CA THR A 66 9.99 -5.74 5.97
C THR A 66 10.92 -6.54 6.86
N SER A 67 11.98 -5.91 7.37
CA SER A 67 12.92 -6.55 8.30
C SER A 67 12.30 -6.87 9.67
N HIS A 68 11.07 -6.42 9.91
CA HIS A 68 10.33 -6.55 11.16
C HIS A 68 8.90 -7.00 10.88
N SER A 69 8.32 -7.77 11.81
CA SER A 69 6.92 -8.21 11.73
C SER A 69 5.97 -7.02 11.85
N LEU A 70 4.96 -6.99 10.98
CA LEU A 70 3.90 -5.98 10.97
C LEU A 70 2.55 -6.49 11.48
N GLU A 71 2.47 -7.67 12.08
CA GLU A 71 1.18 -8.31 12.47
C GLU A 71 0.26 -7.45 13.33
N HIS A 72 0.84 -6.61 14.20
CA HIS A 72 0.09 -5.76 15.12
C HIS A 72 -0.01 -4.30 14.65
N HIS A 73 0.41 -4.02 13.41
CA HIS A 73 0.37 -2.68 12.85
C HIS A 73 -0.95 -2.45 12.13
N GLU A 74 -1.51 -1.26 12.29
CA GLU A 74 -2.66 -0.82 11.52
C GLU A 74 -2.16 -0.29 10.16
N VAL A 75 -2.72 -0.82 9.08
CA VAL A 75 -2.43 -0.35 7.71
C VAL A 75 -3.58 0.46 7.16
N ASN A 76 -3.26 1.64 6.66
CA ASN A 76 -4.17 2.50 5.91
C ASN A 76 -3.62 2.69 4.49
N HIS A 77 -4.50 2.94 3.53
CA HIS A 77 -4.08 3.22 2.17
C HIS A 77 -5.02 4.19 1.47
N THR A 78 -4.48 4.87 0.46
CA THR A 78 -5.25 5.72 -0.47
C THR A 78 -4.67 5.54 -1.86
N ILE A 79 -5.49 5.60 -2.89
CA ILE A 79 -5.02 5.66 -4.27
C ILE A 79 -5.42 6.99 -4.90
N SER A 80 -4.48 7.61 -5.62
CA SER A 80 -4.76 8.87 -6.30
C SER A 80 -3.78 9.06 -7.45
N CYS A 81 -4.28 9.51 -8.61
CA CYS A 81 -3.46 9.79 -9.79
C CYS A 81 -2.51 8.64 -10.19
N GLY A 82 -2.96 7.38 -10.05
CA GLY A 82 -2.15 6.20 -10.39
C GLY A 82 -1.00 5.92 -9.40
N VAL A 83 -1.09 6.43 -8.16
CA VAL A 83 -0.13 6.15 -7.09
C VAL A 83 -0.87 5.60 -5.88
N LEU A 84 -0.52 4.39 -5.48
CA LEU A 84 -0.94 3.78 -4.23
C LEU A 84 -0.06 4.32 -3.10
N LYS A 85 -0.68 4.92 -2.09
CA LYS A 85 -0.03 5.40 -0.87
C LYS A 85 -0.44 4.51 0.29
N ILE A 86 0.53 3.97 1.01
CA ILE A 86 0.32 3.06 2.14
C ILE A 86 0.93 3.71 3.39
N PHE A 87 0.19 3.69 4.48
CA PHE A 87 0.58 4.21 5.78
C PHE A 87 0.48 3.07 6.79
N VAL A 88 1.61 2.64 7.33
CA VAL A 88 1.66 1.67 8.42
C VAL A 88 1.89 2.44 9.71
N LYS A 89 0.90 2.42 10.60
CA LYS A 89 1.03 3.07 11.90
C LYS A 89 1.86 2.20 12.84
N PRO A 90 2.65 2.80 13.75
CA PRO A 90 3.28 2.03 14.81
C PRO A 90 2.21 1.33 15.67
N PRO A 91 2.54 0.22 16.35
CA PRO A 91 1.63 -0.43 17.27
C PRO A 91 1.22 0.56 18.36
N GLN A 92 -0.07 0.57 18.75
CA GLN A 92 -0.49 1.38 19.89
C GLN A 92 0.27 0.92 21.14
N CYS A 93 1.11 1.81 21.68
CA CYS A 93 1.68 1.59 23.00
C CYS A 93 0.56 1.84 24.00
N ASN A 94 -0.04 0.77 24.55
CA ASN A 94 -0.91 0.90 25.71
C ASN A 94 -0.04 1.37 26.89
N THR A 95 0.03 2.68 27.11
CA THR A 95 0.41 3.23 28.41
C THR A 95 -0.78 3.13 29.36
N ASP A 96 -1.20 1.91 29.66
CA ASP A 96 -2.03 1.62 30.83
C ASP A 96 -1.10 1.01 31.88
N ASN A 97 -0.36 1.86 32.57
CA ASN A 97 0.35 1.53 33.81
C ASN A 97 0.42 2.80 34.67
N GLU A 98 -0.63 3.06 35.45
CA GLU A 98 -0.51 3.38 36.88
C GLU A 98 -1.84 3.16 37.61
#